data_AF-A0A413V0V6-F1
#
_entry.id   AF-A0A413V0V6-F1
#
_cell.length_a   1.000
_cell.length_b   1.000
_cell.length_c   1.000
_cell.angle_alpha   90.00
_cell.angle_beta   90.00
_cell.angle_gamma   90.00
#
_symmetry.space_group_name_H-M   'P 1'
#
loop_
_entity.id
_entity.type
_entity.pdbx_description
1 polymer ?
#
loop_
_entity_poly.entity_id
_entity_poly.type
_entity_poly.pdbx_seq_one_letter_code
_entity_poly.pdbx_strand_id
1 'polypeptide(L)'
;MMQIYDTHIERRKDLVRKLDASAGRISDYHSRLMTHAGAMTPTELEHLMDDYRAEQVRYDNLSRELDGYNTAVKTAAAKERWRKQNRDRRKKLHY
;
A
#
# COMPACT_ATOMS: atom_id res chain seq x y z
N MET A 1 3.34 -1.82 -24.30
CA MET A 1 3.93 -1.03 -23.19
C MET A 1 2.92 -0.12 -22.50
N MET A 2 1.95 0.50 -23.19
CA MET A 2 0.96 1.40 -22.56
C MET A 2 0.00 0.69 -21.57
N GLN A 3 -0.52 -0.50 -21.92
CA GLN A 3 -1.46 -1.25 -21.07
C GLN A 3 -0.88 -1.65 -19.68
N ILE A 4 0.42 -1.97 -19.61
CA ILE A 4 1.06 -2.39 -18.35
C ILE A 4 1.16 -1.22 -17.36
N TYR A 5 1.45 0.00 -17.85
CA TYR A 5 1.51 1.20 -17.01
C TYR A 5 0.15 1.59 -16.44
N ASP A 6 -0.92 1.47 -17.24
CA ASP A 6 -2.27 1.79 -16.80
C ASP A 6 -2.76 0.82 -15.73
N THR A 7 -2.55 -0.48 -15.91
CA THR A 7 -2.84 -1.48 -14.87
C THR A 7 -2.04 -1.20 -13.60
N HIS A 8 -0.80 -0.72 -13.75
CA HIS A 8 0.03 -0.44 -12.60
C HIS A 8 -0.48 0.75 -11.76
N ILE A 9 -0.95 1.80 -12.44
CA ILE A 9 -1.51 3.00 -11.81
C ILE A 9 -2.83 2.66 -11.10
N GLU A 10 -3.72 1.90 -11.75
CA GLU A 10 -5.01 1.52 -11.16
C GLU A 10 -4.84 0.65 -9.92
N ARG A 11 -3.89 -0.30 -9.93
CA ARG A 11 -3.58 -1.09 -8.73
C ARG A 11 -3.05 -0.23 -7.59
N ARG A 12 -2.21 0.77 -7.88
CA ARG A 12 -1.71 1.71 -6.86
C ARG A 12 -2.85 2.54 -6.26
N LYS A 13 -3.77 3.05 -7.09
CA LYS A 13 -4.94 3.80 -6.64
C LYS A 13 -5.86 2.95 -5.75
N ASP A 14 -6.09 1.70 -6.15
CA ASP A 14 -6.88 0.74 -5.36
C ASP A 14 -6.23 0.46 -3.99
N LEU A 15 -4.91 0.29 -3.93
CA LEU A 15 -4.18 0.12 -2.67
C LEU A 15 -4.30 1.35 -1.75
N VAL A 16 -4.16 2.56 -2.29
CA VAL A 16 -4.34 3.81 -1.53
C VAL A 16 -5.76 3.90 -0.98
N ARG A 17 -6.78 3.66 -1.81
CA ARG A 17 -8.19 3.65 -1.37
C ARG A 17 -8.44 2.63 -0.27
N LYS A 18 -7.83 1.45 -0.35
CA LYS A 18 -7.95 0.40 0.68
C LYS A 18 -7.27 0.81 1.99
N LEU A 19 -6.12 1.49 1.91
CA LEU A 19 -5.45 2.05 3.08
C LEU A 19 -6.30 3.12 3.77
N ASP A 20 -6.87 4.06 3.01
CA ASP A 20 -7.73 5.10 3.57
C ASP A 20 -8.96 4.49 4.27
N ALA A 21 -9.60 3.51 3.62
CA ALA A 21 -10.73 2.79 4.22
C ALA A 21 -10.32 2.00 5.48
N SER A 22 -9.10 1.44 5.50
CA SER A 22 -8.58 0.70 6.64
C SER A 22 -8.24 1.63 7.81
N ALA A 23 -7.63 2.78 7.54
CA ALA A 23 -7.38 3.83 8.54
C ALA A 23 -8.69 4.34 9.16
N GLY A 24 -9.74 4.53 8.34
CA GLY A 24 -11.08 4.87 8.82
C GLY A 24 -11.63 3.83 9.80
N ARG A 25 -11.59 2.55 9.44
CA ARG A 25 -12.05 1.46 10.34
C ARG A 25 -11.24 1.38 11.63
N ILE A 26 -9.91 1.52 11.57
CA ILE A 26 -9.04 1.56 12.76
C ILE A 26 -9.47 2.71 13.68
N SER A 27 -9.72 3.90 13.11
CA SER A 27 -10.19 5.04 13.90
C SER A 27 -11.55 4.77 14.54
N ASP A 28 -12.49 4.18 13.80
CA ASP A 28 -13.81 3.84 14.32
C ASP A 28 -13.74 2.84 15.48
N TYR A 29 -12.95 1.78 15.31
CA TYR A 29 -12.73 0.78 16.36
C TYR A 29 -12.06 1.40 17.58
N HIS A 30 -11.03 2.23 17.39
CA HIS A 30 -10.36 2.94 18.48
C HIS A 30 -11.33 3.85 19.24
N SER A 31 -12.16 4.64 18.53
CA SER A 31 -13.18 5.47 19.15
C SER A 31 -14.19 4.64 19.96
N ARG A 32 -14.66 3.50 19.42
CA ARG A 32 -15.57 2.60 20.15
C ARG A 32 -14.94 2.05 21.42
N LEU A 33 -13.67 1.64 21.36
CA LEU A 33 -12.93 1.17 22.53
C LEU A 33 -12.81 2.28 23.60
N MET A 34 -12.49 3.51 23.19
CA MET A 34 -12.31 4.61 24.14
C MET A 34 -13.62 5.11 24.76
N THR A 35 -14.73 5.09 24.01
CA THR A 35 -16.00 5.66 24.47
C THR A 35 -16.94 4.63 25.10
N HIS A 36 -16.88 3.37 24.69
CA HIS A 36 -17.91 2.38 25.02
C HIS A 36 -17.40 1.11 25.69
N ALA A 37 -16.08 0.92 25.88
CA ALA A 37 -15.55 -0.32 26.47
C ALA A 37 -16.13 -0.63 27.87
N GLY A 38 -16.40 0.38 28.69
CA GLY A 38 -16.99 0.18 30.02
C GLY A 38 -18.47 -0.25 30.03
N ALA A 39 -19.15 -0.15 28.89
CA ALA A 39 -20.56 -0.54 28.73
C ALA A 39 -20.73 -1.87 27.96
N MET A 40 -19.64 -2.43 27.43
CA MET A 40 -19.64 -3.70 26.69
C MET A 40 -19.53 -4.88 27.64
N THR A 41 -20.13 -6.00 27.25
CA THR A 41 -19.81 -7.28 27.89
C THR A 41 -18.36 -7.68 27.59
N PRO A 42 -17.73 -8.52 28.43
CA PRO A 42 -16.36 -9.00 28.18
C PRO A 42 -16.17 -9.61 26.78
N THR A 43 -17.16 -10.38 26.31
CA THR A 43 -17.13 -11.01 24.98
C THR A 43 -17.21 -10.00 23.84
N GLU A 44 -18.05 -8.97 23.96
CA GLU A 44 -18.12 -7.90 22.95
C GLU A 44 -16.82 -7.09 22.91
N LEU A 45 -16.21 -6.83 24.07
CA LEU A 45 -14.94 -6.14 24.15
C LEU A 45 -13.82 -6.96 23.51
N GLU A 46 -13.76 -8.26 23.79
CA GLU A 46 -12.78 -9.19 23.20
C GLU A 46 -12.90 -9.21 21.67
N HIS A 47 -14.11 -9.38 21.15
CA HIS A 47 -14.36 -9.34 19.71
C HIS A 47 -13.97 -8.00 19.07
N LEU A 48 -14.27 -6.87 19.72
CA LEU A 48 -13.89 -5.55 19.22
C LEU A 48 -12.37 -5.36 19.21
N MET A 49 -11.66 -5.88 20.23
CA MET A 49 -10.21 -5.84 20.29
C MET A 49 -9.56 -6.72 19.20
N ASP A 50 -10.14 -7.89 18.94
CA ASP A 50 -9.69 -8.79 17.87
C ASP A 50 -9.89 -8.16 16.49
N ASP A 51 -11.07 -7.58 16.23
CA ASP A 51 -11.37 -6.86 14.98
C ASP A 51 -10.42 -5.67 14.77
N TYR A 52 -10.18 -4.90 15.84
CA TYR A 52 -9.23 -3.78 15.81
C TYR A 52 -7.82 -4.26 15.43
N ARG A 53 -7.34 -5.32 16.09
CA ARG A 53 -6.02 -5.90 15.81
C ARG A 53 -5.93 -6.48 14.40
N ALA A 54 -6.97 -7.17 13.94
CA ALA A 54 -7.03 -7.71 12.60
C ALA A 54 -6.94 -6.60 11.54
N GLU A 55 -7.64 -5.49 11.75
CA GLU A 55 -7.61 -4.36 10.82
C GLU A 55 -6.27 -3.61 10.87
N GLN A 56 -5.59 -3.51 12.03
CA GLN A 56 -4.21 -3.01 12.11
C GLN A 56 -3.23 -3.85 11.28
N VAL A 57 -3.29 -5.19 11.40
CA VAL A 57 -2.46 -6.10 10.59
C VAL A 57 -2.76 -5.93 9.10
N ARG A 58 -4.03 -5.75 8.74
CA ARG A 58 -4.44 -5.50 7.36
C ARG A 58 -3.86 -4.19 6.82
N TYR A 59 -3.92 -3.11 7.61
CA TYR A 59 -3.34 -1.82 7.25
C TYR A 59 -1.83 -1.95 6.99
N ASP A 60 -1.10 -2.60 7.89
CA ASP A 60 0.34 -2.83 7.74
C ASP A 60 0.67 -3.63 6.48
N ASN A 61 -0.11 -4.67 6.18
CA ASN A 61 0.07 -5.47 4.97
C ASN A 61 -0.17 -4.66 3.70
N LEU A 62 -1.23 -3.84 3.67
CA LEU A 62 -1.52 -2.95 2.54
C LEU A 62 -0.42 -1.90 2.35
N SER A 63 0.12 -1.36 3.46
CA SER A 63 1.21 -0.39 3.44
C SER A 63 2.48 -1.00 2.86
N ARG A 64 2.84 -2.22 3.31
CA ARG A 64 3.97 -2.98 2.76
C ARG A 64 3.79 -3.33 1.29
N GLU A 65 2.59 -3.70 0.86
CA GLU A 65 2.29 -3.97 -0.55
C GLU A 65 2.51 -2.70 -1.40
N LEU A 66 2.03 -1.55 -0.94
CA LEU A 66 2.19 -0.27 -1.63
C LEU A 66 3.67 0.17 -1.71
N ASP A 67 4.43 -0.02 -0.64
CA ASP A 67 5.86 0.30 -0.59
C ASP A 67 6.69 -0.61 -1.50
N GLY A 68 6.41 -1.92 -1.49
CA GLY A 68 7.02 -2.87 -2.41
C GLY A 68 6.77 -2.49 -3.86
N TYR A 69 5.55 -2.04 -4.16
CA TYR A 69 5.16 -1.59 -5.47
C TYR A 69 5.90 -0.33 -5.94
N ASN A 70 5.96 0.68 -5.07
CA ASN A 70 6.69 1.91 -5.35
C ASN A 70 8.19 1.64 -5.59
N THR A 71 8.77 0.71 -4.83
CA THR A 71 10.17 0.30 -4.96
C THR A 71 10.44 -0.42 -6.29
N ALA A 72 9.54 -1.32 -6.70
CA ALA A 72 9.64 -2.01 -7.98
C ALA A 72 9.56 -1.05 -9.18
N VAL A 73 8.64 -0.08 -9.14
CA VAL A 73 8.49 0.93 -10.19
C VAL A 73 9.75 1.81 -10.31
N LYS A 74 10.29 2.29 -9.18
CA LYS A 74 11.54 3.09 -9.16
C LYS A 74 12.71 2.31 -9.75
N THR A 75 12.86 1.04 -9.37
CA THR A 75 13.92 0.16 -9.86
C THR A 75 13.82 -0.09 -11.37
N ALA A 76 12.61 -0.36 -11.87
CA ALA A 76 12.36 -0.55 -13.30
C ALA A 76 12.71 0.71 -14.11
N ALA A 77 12.32 1.89 -13.61
CA ALA A 77 12.63 3.17 -14.23
C ALA A 77 14.15 3.44 -14.28
N ALA A 78 14.88 3.14 -13.20
CA ALA A 78 16.34 3.27 -13.16
C ALA A 78 17.02 2.34 -14.18
N LYS A 79 16.58 1.09 -14.28
CA LYS A 79 17.12 0.11 -15.24
C LYS A 79 16.87 0.52 -16.68
N GLU A 80 15.72 1.12 -17.00
CA GLU A 80 15.44 1.65 -18.34
C GLU A 80 16.34 2.85 -18.68
N ARG A 81 16.53 3.79 -17.74
CA ARG A 81 17.44 4.92 -17.91
C ARG A 81 18.87 4.46 -18.20
N TRP A 82 19.36 3.47 -17.45
CA TRP A 82 20.68 2.89 -17.67
C TRP A 82 20.80 2.24 -19.07
N ARG A 83 19.78 1.46 -19.48
CA ARG A 83 19.74 0.86 -20.84
C ARG A 83 19.72 1.92 -21.94
N LYS A 84 18.99 3.03 -21.77
CA LYS A 84 18.98 4.14 -22.72
C LYS A 84 20.36 4.80 -22.83
N GLN A 85 20.98 5.15 -21.71
CA GLN A 85 22.33 5.74 -21.71
C GLN A 85 23.36 4.83 -22.38
N ASN A 86 23.31 3.52 -22.14
CA ASN A 86 24.22 2.58 -22.78
C ASN A 86 24.02 2.48 -24.30
N ARG A 87 22.76 2.52 -24.77
CA ARG A 87 22.45 2.60 -26.21
C ARG A 87 22.99 3.89 -26.83
N ASP A 88 22.79 5.03 -26.17
CA ASP A 88 23.26 6.33 -26.66
C ASP A 88 24.79 6.41 -26.68
N ARG A 89 25.47 5.84 -25.67
CA ARG A 89 26.93 5.73 -25.62
C ARG A 89 27.48 4.84 -26.74
N ARG A 90 26.85 3.69 -27.01
CA ARG A 90 27.23 2.81 -28.13
C ARG A 90 27.06 3.48 -29.48
N LYS A 91 25.98 4.25 -29.69
CA LYS A 91 25.77 5.01 -30.94
C LYS A 91 26.86 6.06 -31.16
N LYS A 92 27.32 6.73 -30.10
CA LYS A 92 28.43 7.70 -30.18
C LYS A 92 29.80 7.07 -30.46
N LEU A 93 29.98 5.77 -30.20
CA LEU A 93 31.23 5.04 -30.50
C LEU A 93 31.30 4.52 -31.93
N HIS A 94 30.18 4.51 -32.66
CA HIS A 94 30.08 4.08 -34.06
C HIS A 94 30.00 5.25 -35.04
N TYR A 95 30.35 6.46 -34.59
CA TYR A 95 30.42 7.69 -35.39
C TYR A 95 31.84 8.22 -35.39
#